data_AF-A0A1I0GWJ8-F1
#
_entry.id   AF-A0A1I0GWJ8-F1
#
_cell.length_a   1.000
_cell.length_b   1.000
_cell.length_c   1.000
_cell.angle_alpha   90.00
_cell.angle_beta   90.00
_cell.angle_gamma   90.00
#
_symmetry.space_group_name_H-M   'P 1'
#
loop_
_entity.id
_entity.type
_entity.pdbx_description
1 polymer ?
#
loop_
_entity_poly.entity_id
_entity_poly.type
_entity_poly.pdbx_seq_one_letter_code
_entity_poly.pdbx_strand_id
1 'polypeptide(L)' 'MKRYPSQTADRFMIRLPDGWRDVIKVEAAKNRRSMNSEIVEAIATAMRVKGVQLEQAS' A
#
# COMPACT_ATOMS: atom_id res chain seq x y z
N MET A 1 3.28 24.55 8.58
CA MET A 1 3.34 23.79 7.29
C MET A 1 2.61 22.47 7.50
N LYS A 2 1.49 22.22 6.81
CA LYS A 2 0.67 21.01 6.98
C LYS A 2 1.49 19.80 6.48
N ARG A 3 1.96 18.93 7.38
CA ARG A 3 2.56 17.66 6.99
C ARG A 3 1.44 16.73 6.55
N TYR A 4 1.56 16.16 5.36
CA TYR A 4 0.63 15.13 4.90
C TYR A 4 0.89 13.84 5.68
N PRO A 5 -0.13 13.02 5.99
CA PRO A 5 0.03 11.77 6.74
C PRO A 5 1.07 10.82 6.12
N SER A 6 1.23 10.87 4.80
CA SER A 6 2.26 10.14 4.05
C SER A 6 3.71 10.55 4.39
N GLN A 7 3.91 11.73 4.97
CA GLN A 7 5.24 12.22 5.38
C GLN A 7 5.63 11.76 6.78
N THR A 8 4.66 11.37 7.61
CA THR A 8 4.87 10.87 8.97
C THR A 8 4.73 9.35 9.08
N ALA A 9 4.27 8.69 8.01
CA ALA A 9 4.12 7.24 7.98
C ALA A 9 5.47 6.50 7.98
N ASP A 10 5.51 5.36 8.66
CA ASP A 10 6.65 4.44 8.64
C ASP A 10 6.88 3.90 7.24
N ARG A 11 8.16 3.83 6.85
CA ARG A 11 8.58 3.39 5.51
C ARG A 11 9.22 2.02 5.61
N PHE A 12 8.71 1.08 4.82
CA PHE A 12 9.24 -0.28 4.73
C PHE A 12 9.79 -0.55 3.33
N MET A 13 11.07 -0.91 3.24
CA MET A 13 11.70 -1.27 1.96
C MET A 13 11.42 -2.74 1.63
N ILE A 14 10.69 -2.99 0.53
CA ILE A 14 10.31 -4.33 0.09
C ILE A 14 11.15 -4.72 -1.14
N ARG A 15 11.68 -5.95 -1.15
CA ARG A 15 12.24 -6.57 -2.36
C ARG A 15 11.12 -7.30 -3.09
N LEU A 16 10.85 -6.89 -4.32
CA LEU A 16 9.88 -7.53 -5.18
C LEU A 16 10.60 -8.46 -6.16
N PRO A 17 10.00 -9.60 -6.52
CA PRO A 17 10.45 -10.40 -7.66
C PRO A 17 10.41 -9.58 -8.96
N ASP A 18 11.12 -10.06 -9.97
CA ASP A 18 11.19 -9.39 -11.26
C ASP A 18 9.80 -9.24 -11.92
N GLY A 19 9.57 -8.12 -12.60
CA GLY A 19 8.30 -7.77 -13.25
C GLY A 19 7.13 -7.41 -12.32
N TRP A 20 7.18 -7.72 -11.03
CA TRP A 20 6.06 -7.45 -10.10
C TRP A 20 5.78 -5.96 -9.94
N ARG A 21 6.82 -5.13 -9.96
CA ARG A 21 6.68 -3.68 -9.85
C ARG A 21 5.80 -3.11 -10.96
N ASP A 22 5.96 -3.59 -12.19
CA ASP A 22 5.20 -3.12 -13.35
C ASP A 22 3.76 -3.61 -13.30
N VAL A 23 3.55 -4.85 -12.88
CA VAL A 23 2.20 -5.40 -12.65
C VAL A 23 1.42 -4.55 -11.63
N ILE A 24 2.04 -4.24 -10.47
CA ILE A 24 1.41 -3.39 -9.44
C ILE A 24 1.15 -1.98 -9.97
N LYS A 25 2.06 -1.42 -10.79
CA LYS A 25 1.87 -0.10 -11.40
C LYS A 25 0.64 -0.05 -12.29
N VAL A 26 0.46 -1.07 -13.14
CA VAL A 26 -0.71 -1.18 -14.03
C VAL A 26 -1.99 -1.33 -13.23
N GLU A 27 -1.98 -2.14 -12.18
CA GLU A 27 -3.18 -2.37 -11.35
C GLU A 27 -3.57 -1.12 -10.55
N ALA A 28 -2.59 -0.42 -9.97
CA ALA A 28 -2.82 0.85 -9.30
C ALA A 28 -3.43 1.91 -10.25
N ALA A 29 -2.97 1.95 -11.51
CA ALA A 29 -3.51 2.86 -12.52
C ALA A 29 -4.98 2.53 -12.85
N LYS A 30 -5.34 1.25 -13.01
CA LYS A 30 -6.73 0.82 -13.23
C LYS A 30 -7.63 1.21 -12.05
N ASN A 31 -7.12 1.10 -10.83
CA ASN A 31 -7.85 1.43 -9.60
C ASN A 31 -7.85 2.93 -9.27
N ARG A 32 -7.23 3.77 -10.12
CA ARG A 32 -7.07 5.23 -9.92
C ARG A 32 -6.42 5.56 -8.57
N ARG A 33 -5.44 4.74 -8.16
CA ARG A 33 -4.70 4.87 -6.90
C ARG A 33 -3.21 5.06 -7.17
N SER A 34 -2.51 5.62 -6.19
CA SER A 34 -1.05 5.56 -6.19
C SER A 34 -0.58 4.11 -5.98
N MET A 35 0.60 3.76 -6.47
CA MET A 35 1.20 2.44 -6.21
C MET A 35 1.28 2.14 -4.71
N ASN A 36 1.59 3.14 -3.88
CA ASN A 36 1.61 2.98 -2.44
C ASN A 36 0.23 2.65 -1.87
N SER A 37 -0.80 3.39 -2.30
CA SER A 37 -2.19 3.15 -1.87
C SER A 37 -2.68 1.76 -2.28
N GLU A 38 -2.29 1.29 -3.46
CA GLU A 38 -2.65 -0.05 -3.93
C GLU A 38 -1.97 -1.15 -3.09
N ILE A 39 -0.68 -1.00 -2.78
CA ILE A 39 0.05 -1.93 -1.92
C ILE A 39 -0.56 -1.97 -0.51
N VAL A 40 -0.89 -0.80 0.05
CA VAL A 40 -1.53 -0.72 1.38
C VAL A 40 -2.89 -1.40 1.38
N GLU A 41 -3.72 -1.19 0.35
CA GLU A 41 -5.03 -1.85 0.24
C GLU A 41 -4.90 -3.37 0.08
N ALA A 42 -3.93 -3.84 -0.70
CA ALA A 42 -3.64 -5.26 -0.84
C ALA A 42 -3.22 -5.90 0.49
N ILE A 43 -2.35 -5.23 1.26
CA ILE A 43 -1.95 -5.67 2.60
C ILE A 43 -3.16 -5.68 3.54
N ALA A 44 -3.95 -4.60 3.57
CA ALA A 44 -5.13 -4.50 4.42
C ALA A 44 -6.15 -5.61 4.11
N THR A 45 -6.35 -5.92 2.83
CA THR A 45 -7.21 -7.02 2.38
C THR A 45 -6.66 -8.36 2.84
N ALA A 46 -5.37 -8.63 2.66
CA ALA A 46 -4.74 -9.86 3.12
C ALA A 46 -4.82 -10.03 4.65
N MET A 47 -4.65 -8.96 5.42
CA MET A 47 -4.76 -8.99 6.88
C MET A 47 -6.20 -9.24 7.34
N ARG A 48 -7.19 -8.62 6.68
CA ARG A 48 -8.61 -8.88 6.94
C ARG A 48 -8.97 -10.36 6.73
N VAL A 49 -8.47 -10.97 5.65
CA VAL A 49 -8.66 -12.41 5.38
C VAL A 49 -8.03 -13.29 6.46
N LYS A 50 -6.91 -12.85 7.05
CA LYS A 50 -6.26 -13.51 8.18
C LYS A 50 -6.92 -13.24 9.53
N GLY A 51 -7.99 -12.45 9.58
CA GLY A 51 -8.65 -12.05 10.83
C GLY A 51 -7.89 -10.99 11.63
N VAL A 52 -6.89 -10.34 11.04
CA VAL A 52 -6.10 -9.28 11.66
C VAL A 52 -6.69 -7.92 11.27
N GLN A 53 -7.12 -7.13 12.26
CA GLN A 53 -7.58 -5.77 12.06
C GLN A 53 -6.38 -4.81 12.10
N LEU A 54 -6.16 -4.10 10.99
CA LEU A 54 -5.20 -3.00 10.94
C LEU A 54 -5.92 -1.73 11.36
N GLU A 55 -5.68 -1.27 12.58
CA GLU A 55 -6.18 0.03 13.04
C GLU A 55 -5.57 1.13 12.15
N GLN A 56 -6.43 1.99 11.58
CA GLN A 56 -5.97 3.18 10.87
C GLN A 56 -5.40 4.13 11.94
N ALA A 57 -4.07 4.26 12.01
CA ALA A 57 -3.46 5.32 12.81
C ALA A 57 -3.95 6.67 12.28
N SER A 58 -4.72 7.37 13.12
CA SER A 58 -5.42 8.62 12.79
C SER A 58 -4.47 9.79 12.48
#